data_AF-A0A8K0DUL7-F1
#
_entry.id   AF-A0A8K0DUL7-F1
#
_cell.length_a   1.000
_cell.length_b   1.000
_cell.length_c   1.000
_cell.angle_alpha   90.00
_cell.angle_beta   90.00
_cell.angle_gamma   90.00
#
_symmetry.space_group_name_H-M   'P 1'
#
loop_
_entity.id
_entity.type
_entity.pdbx_description
1 polymer ?
#
loop_
_entity_poly.entity_id
_entity_poly.type
_entity_poly.pdbx_seq_one_letter_code
_entity_poly.pdbx_strand_id
1 'polypeptide(L)'
;MPFPTISLQTSSMQLCLSKLTPFRKLISDLISEQHGHPPLCIIADNFLAWCADVAREYGVFSALFCGGGAFGFTYFYSLLINLPHGLRNTAKSDEITSPDFPEVSSIHVTQLSELIRLADGKDLVSKFYGEVLLECSKSDGILFNTVEDLEKAGLTYFRRKIGKFVWSVGPINLSNGNPSGVGKEAGISSDMCIKWLDTKST
;
A
#
# COMPACT_ATOMS: atom_id res chain seq x y z
N MET A 1 15.64 -21.30 9.83
CA MET A 1 14.54 -20.88 10.72
C MET A 1 13.54 -20.10 9.88
N PRO A 2 12.24 -20.44 9.87
CA PRO A 2 11.27 -19.62 9.18
C PRO A 2 11.19 -18.27 9.90
N PHE A 3 11.18 -17.16 9.15
CA PHE A 3 11.09 -15.83 9.73
C PHE A 3 9.71 -15.62 10.38
N PRO A 4 9.60 -15.00 11.57
CA PRO A 4 8.33 -14.75 12.28
C PRO A 4 7.42 -13.70 11.59
N THR A 5 7.67 -13.36 10.34
CA THR A 5 7.05 -12.23 9.64
C THR A 5 5.55 -12.42 9.42
N ILE A 6 5.10 -13.64 9.11
CA ILE A 6 3.70 -13.91 8.78
C ILE A 6 2.78 -13.78 10.01
N SER A 7 3.22 -14.23 11.20
CA SER A 7 2.41 -14.14 12.43
C SER A 7 2.27 -12.71 12.97
N LEU A 8 3.33 -11.90 12.82
CA LEU A 8 3.29 -10.46 13.13
C LEU A 8 2.35 -9.72 12.18
N GLN A 9 2.35 -10.09 10.90
CA GLN A 9 1.54 -9.47 9.87
C GLN A 9 0.05 -9.78 10.05
N THR A 10 -0.32 -11.04 10.37
CA THR A 10 -1.73 -11.40 10.65
C THR A 10 -2.27 -10.72 11.91
N SER A 11 -1.45 -10.60 12.95
CA SER A 11 -1.84 -9.88 14.18
C SER A 11 -2.07 -8.38 13.92
N SER A 12 -1.24 -7.77 13.06
CA SER A 12 -1.38 -6.37 12.64
C SER A 12 -2.64 -6.14 11.79
N MET A 13 -2.97 -7.08 10.89
CA MET A 13 -4.18 -7.05 10.06
C MET A 13 -5.46 -7.14 10.90
N GLN A 14 -5.49 -8.06 11.87
CA GLN A 14 -6.63 -8.20 12.78
C GLN A 14 -6.80 -6.96 13.67
N LEU A 15 -5.69 -6.36 14.09
CA LEU A 15 -5.71 -5.08 14.80
C LEU A 15 -6.33 -3.98 13.93
N CYS A 16 -5.97 -3.86 12.65
CA CYS A 16 -6.53 -2.86 11.73
C CYS A 16 -8.06 -2.98 11.64
N LEU A 17 -8.59 -4.19 11.48
CA LEU A 17 -10.04 -4.44 11.40
C LEU A 17 -10.78 -4.06 12.69
N SER A 18 -10.12 -4.19 13.86
CA SER A 18 -10.73 -3.80 15.15
C SER A 18 -10.87 -2.28 15.36
N LYS A 19 -10.29 -1.45 14.49
CA LYS A 19 -10.27 0.03 14.66
C LYS A 19 -11.43 0.76 14.02
N LEU A 20 -12.36 0.06 13.35
CA LEU A 20 -13.51 0.68 12.70
C LEU A 20 -14.34 1.55 13.66
N THR A 21 -14.70 1.01 14.83
CA THR A 21 -15.53 1.74 15.81
C THR A 21 -14.79 2.93 16.44
N PRO A 22 -13.55 2.79 16.94
CA PRO A 22 -12.76 3.94 17.39
C PRO A 22 -12.59 5.03 16.33
N PHE A 23 -12.35 4.64 15.07
CA PHE A 23 -12.17 5.60 13.97
C PHE A 23 -13.46 6.36 13.64
N ARG A 24 -14.60 5.66 13.57
CA ARG A 24 -15.91 6.31 13.40
C ARG A 24 -16.18 7.31 14.53
N LYS A 25 -15.88 6.95 15.78
CA LYS A 25 -16.01 7.87 16.91
C LYS A 25 -15.09 9.09 16.74
N LEU A 26 -13.84 8.90 16.35
CA LEU A 26 -12.90 10.00 16.10
C LEU A 26 -13.45 10.98 15.05
N ILE A 27 -13.95 10.49 13.92
CA ILE A 27 -14.52 11.35 12.87
C ILE A 27 -15.77 12.10 13.39
N SER A 28 -16.66 11.41 14.11
CA SER A 28 -17.83 12.04 14.73
C SER A 28 -17.48 13.14 15.73
N ASP A 29 -16.46 12.91 16.56
CA ASP A 29 -16.00 13.87 17.56
C ASP A 29 -15.38 15.09 16.86
N LEU A 30 -14.55 14.89 15.83
CA LEU A 30 -13.96 15.97 15.02
C LEU A 30 -15.03 16.84 14.35
N ILE A 31 -16.07 16.23 13.78
CA ILE A 31 -17.20 16.96 13.19
C ILE A 31 -17.90 17.82 14.26
N SER A 32 -18.10 17.26 15.45
CA SER A 32 -18.75 17.96 16.56
C SER A 32 -17.92 19.15 17.05
N GLU A 33 -16.60 18.97 17.16
CA GLU A 33 -15.64 20.03 17.51
C GLU A 33 -15.59 21.13 16.45
N GLN A 34 -15.80 20.79 15.17
CA GLN A 34 -15.87 21.73 14.06
C GLN A 34 -17.29 22.26 13.80
N HIS A 35 -18.15 22.32 14.83
CA HIS A 35 -19.50 22.87 14.74
C HIS A 35 -20.40 22.20 13.68
N GLY A 36 -20.21 20.90 13.46
CA GLY A 36 -20.96 20.13 12.45
C GLY A 36 -20.34 20.15 11.05
N HIS A 37 -19.20 20.81 10.86
CA HIS A 37 -18.49 20.80 9.58
C HIS A 37 -17.60 19.55 9.48
N PRO A 38 -17.80 18.71 8.44
CA PRO A 38 -16.93 17.57 8.23
C PRO A 38 -15.57 17.98 7.66
N PRO A 39 -14.53 17.15 7.89
CA PRO A 39 -13.24 17.39 7.28
C PRO A 39 -13.35 17.39 5.75
N LEU A 40 -12.48 18.15 5.09
CA LEU A 40 -12.46 18.23 3.62
C LEU A 40 -12.17 16.87 2.98
N CYS A 41 -11.25 16.10 3.58
CA CYS A 41 -10.91 14.76 3.11
C CYS A 41 -10.37 13.87 4.24
N ILE A 42 -10.44 12.56 4.02
CA ILE A 42 -9.76 11.54 4.82
C ILE A 42 -8.73 10.86 3.91
N ILE A 43 -7.46 10.96 4.29
CA ILE A 43 -6.36 10.23 3.66
C ILE A 43 -5.93 9.13 4.62
N ALA A 44 -6.00 7.88 4.18
CA ALA A 44 -5.66 6.72 4.99
C ALA A 44 -4.64 5.84 4.26
N ASP A 45 -3.77 5.17 5.02
CA ASP A 45 -2.90 4.14 4.45
C ASP A 45 -3.74 3.03 3.78
N ASN A 46 -3.22 2.41 2.71
CA ASN A 46 -3.95 1.39 1.96
C ASN A 46 -4.34 0.16 2.81
N PHE A 47 -3.63 -0.14 3.90
CA PHE A 47 -4.03 -1.18 4.86
C PHE A 47 -5.28 -0.83 5.67
N LEU A 48 -5.64 0.46 5.69
CA LEU A 48 -6.81 1.01 6.38
C LEU A 48 -7.92 1.36 5.38
N ALA A 49 -8.02 0.63 4.26
CA ALA A 49 -8.98 0.92 3.20
C ALA A 49 -10.45 0.98 3.68
N TRP A 50 -10.78 0.28 4.76
CA TRP A 50 -12.09 0.35 5.44
C TRP A 50 -12.45 1.75 5.95
N CYS A 51 -11.49 2.68 6.08
CA CYS A 51 -11.76 4.09 6.39
C CYS A 51 -12.63 4.77 5.32
N ALA A 52 -12.63 4.26 4.07
CA ALA A 52 -13.46 4.78 2.99
C ALA A 52 -14.96 4.63 3.28
N ASP A 53 -15.38 3.55 3.96
CA ASP A 53 -16.78 3.37 4.35
C ASP A 53 -17.20 4.41 5.39
N VAL A 54 -16.35 4.68 6.39
CA VAL A 54 -16.60 5.73 7.38
C VAL A 54 -16.64 7.11 6.72
N ALA A 55 -15.72 7.41 5.81
CA ALA A 55 -15.75 8.67 5.07
C ALA A 55 -17.07 8.86 4.31
N ARG A 56 -17.56 7.80 3.66
CA ARG A 56 -18.84 7.82 2.94
C ARG A 56 -20.03 8.07 3.87
N GLU A 57 -20.06 7.48 5.06
CA GLU A 57 -21.12 7.71 6.06
C GLU A 57 -21.29 9.20 6.39
N TYR A 58 -20.20 9.96 6.37
CA TYR A 58 -20.19 11.40 6.64
C TYR A 58 -20.13 12.27 5.39
N GLY A 59 -20.21 11.69 4.18
CA GLY A 59 -20.14 12.43 2.92
C GLY A 59 -18.78 13.11 2.66
N VAL A 60 -17.69 12.55 3.20
CA VAL A 60 -16.33 13.08 3.10
C VAL A 60 -15.57 12.41 1.96
N PHE A 61 -14.82 13.20 1.19
CA PHE A 61 -13.92 12.68 0.17
C PHE A 61 -12.82 11.81 0.79
N SER A 62 -12.57 10.63 0.22
CA SER A 62 -11.61 9.66 0.74
C SER A 62 -10.53 9.30 -0.29
N ALA A 63 -9.28 9.31 0.13
CA ALA A 63 -8.18 8.82 -0.69
C ALA A 63 -7.30 7.83 0.09
N LEU A 64 -6.85 6.79 -0.60
CA LEU A 64 -5.88 5.85 -0.05
C LEU A 64 -4.46 6.28 -0.39
N PHE A 65 -3.56 6.16 0.57
CA PHE A 65 -2.14 6.41 0.39
C PHE A 65 -1.38 5.09 0.34
N CYS A 66 -0.70 4.86 -0.78
CA CYS A 66 0.18 3.73 -1.03
C CYS A 66 1.64 4.19 -0.86
N GLY A 67 2.26 3.82 0.26
CA GLY A 67 3.64 4.20 0.55
C GLY A 67 4.70 3.51 -0.32
N GLY A 68 4.35 2.38 -0.92
CA GLY A 68 5.19 1.63 -1.87
C GLY A 68 4.95 2.00 -3.34
N GLY A 69 5.79 1.46 -4.21
CA GLY A 69 5.71 1.71 -5.66
C GLY A 69 4.47 1.09 -6.32
N ALA A 70 3.90 1.81 -7.28
CA ALA A 70 2.72 1.40 -8.02
C ALA A 70 2.95 0.08 -8.78
N PHE A 71 4.14 -0.18 -9.32
CA PHE A 71 4.44 -1.43 -10.02
C PHE A 71 4.30 -2.65 -9.10
N GLY A 72 4.94 -2.58 -7.93
CA GLY A 72 4.93 -3.67 -6.96
C GLY A 72 3.50 -3.96 -6.47
N PHE A 73 2.74 -2.91 -6.18
CA PHE A 73 1.33 -3.04 -5.81
C PHE A 73 0.47 -3.61 -6.95
N THR A 74 0.66 -3.17 -8.20
CA THR A 74 -0.06 -3.72 -9.35
C THR A 74 0.16 -5.23 -9.46
N TYR A 75 1.42 -5.66 -9.42
CA TYR A 75 1.74 -7.08 -9.56
C TYR A 75 1.17 -7.90 -8.39
N PHE A 76 1.34 -7.38 -7.17
CA PHE A 76 0.78 -7.97 -5.95
C PHE A 76 -0.74 -8.15 -6.06
N TYR A 77 -1.46 -7.11 -6.45
CA TYR A 77 -2.92 -7.16 -6.55
C TYR A 77 -3.41 -8.03 -7.69
N SER A 78 -2.75 -7.98 -8.85
CA SER A 78 -3.06 -8.86 -9.96
C SER A 78 -2.97 -10.34 -9.57
N LEU A 79 -1.91 -10.74 -8.87
CA LEU A 79 -1.79 -12.14 -8.44
C LEU A 79 -2.84 -12.55 -7.41
N LEU A 80 -3.26 -11.63 -6.53
CA LEU A 80 -4.29 -11.90 -5.53
C LEU A 80 -5.69 -12.07 -6.14
N ILE A 81 -6.10 -11.21 -7.07
CA ILE A 81 -7.43 -11.32 -7.69
C ILE A 81 -7.54 -12.53 -8.62
N ASN A 82 -6.42 -13.05 -9.11
CA ASN A 82 -6.36 -14.23 -9.97
C ASN A 82 -5.97 -15.50 -9.17
N LEU A 83 -6.23 -15.53 -7.86
CA LEU A 83 -5.97 -16.70 -7.03
C LEU A 83 -6.88 -17.90 -7.39
N PRO A 84 -6.37 -19.15 -7.27
CA PRO A 84 -4.96 -19.48 -7.09
C PRO A 84 -4.17 -19.18 -8.37
N HIS A 85 -3.12 -18.37 -8.29
CA HIS A 85 -2.40 -17.83 -9.46
C HIS A 85 -1.42 -18.84 -10.09
N GLY A 86 -1.83 -20.09 -10.25
CA GLY A 86 -1.15 -21.06 -11.10
C GLY A 86 0.20 -21.58 -10.61
N LEU A 87 0.68 -21.21 -9.41
CA LEU A 87 1.92 -21.77 -8.83
C LEU A 87 1.96 -23.30 -8.83
N ARG A 88 0.79 -23.96 -8.75
CA ARG A 88 0.67 -25.42 -8.88
C ARG A 88 1.06 -25.99 -10.26
N ASN A 89 1.02 -25.18 -11.32
CA ASN A 89 1.33 -25.57 -12.69
C ASN A 89 2.73 -25.10 -13.17
N THR A 90 3.50 -24.42 -12.32
CA THR A 90 4.86 -23.93 -12.63
C THR A 90 5.93 -25.02 -12.70
N ALA A 91 5.56 -26.30 -12.62
CA ALA A 91 6.48 -27.44 -12.78
C ALA A 91 7.27 -27.46 -14.10
N LYS A 92 7.05 -26.51 -15.02
CA LYS A 92 7.80 -26.32 -16.26
C LYS A 92 8.46 -24.93 -16.44
N SER A 93 8.18 -23.95 -15.58
CA SER A 93 8.77 -22.60 -15.67
C SER A 93 8.72 -21.88 -14.33
N ASP A 94 9.86 -21.38 -13.86
CA ASP A 94 10.00 -20.57 -12.64
C ASP A 94 9.57 -19.10 -12.84
N GLU A 95 8.87 -18.81 -13.94
CA GLU A 95 8.38 -17.49 -14.30
C GLU A 95 6.85 -17.39 -14.15
N ILE A 96 6.40 -16.27 -13.58
CA ILE A 96 4.98 -15.95 -13.41
C ILE A 96 4.63 -14.74 -14.27
N THR A 97 3.55 -14.88 -15.02
CA THR A 97 2.92 -13.79 -15.77
C THR A 97 1.65 -13.36 -15.07
N SER A 98 1.39 -12.05 -15.08
CA SER A 98 0.11 -11.51 -14.65
C SER A 98 -0.89 -11.63 -15.80
N PRO A 99 -2.08 -12.24 -15.60
CA PRO A 99 -3.07 -12.39 -16.67
C PRO A 99 -3.76 -11.08 -17.05
N ASP A 100 -3.73 -10.06 -16.18
CA ASP A 100 -4.45 -8.80 -16.39
C ASP A 100 -3.57 -7.52 -16.32
N PHE A 101 -2.26 -7.73 -16.24
CA PHE A 101 -1.21 -6.72 -16.43
C PHE A 101 -0.18 -7.19 -17.47
N PRO A 102 -0.60 -7.38 -18.75
CA PRO A 102 0.26 -7.87 -19.83
C PRO A 102 1.38 -6.90 -20.22
N GLU A 103 1.30 -5.64 -19.81
CA GLU A 103 2.32 -4.62 -20.08
C GLU A 103 3.66 -4.89 -19.40
N VAL A 104 3.70 -5.86 -18.48
CA VAL A 104 4.88 -6.21 -17.70
C VAL A 104 5.32 -7.64 -17.99
N SER A 105 6.64 -7.82 -18.09
CA SER A 105 7.26 -9.11 -18.31
C SER A 105 6.94 -10.09 -17.18
N SER A 106 7.17 -11.37 -17.43
CA SER A 106 7.22 -12.35 -16.36
C SER A 106 8.18 -11.92 -15.26
N ILE A 107 7.88 -12.30 -14.02
CA ILE A 107 8.84 -12.22 -12.91
C ILE A 107 9.15 -13.62 -12.43
N HIS A 108 10.34 -13.80 -11.90
CA HIS A 108 10.75 -15.08 -11.35
C HIS A 108 10.08 -15.31 -9.99
N VAL A 109 9.69 -16.56 -9.69
CA VAL A 109 9.04 -16.94 -8.42
C VAL A 109 9.83 -16.53 -7.17
N THR A 110 11.15 -16.40 -7.28
CA THR A 110 12.03 -15.97 -6.16
C THR A 110 11.94 -14.48 -5.86
N GLN A 111 11.39 -13.67 -6.77
CA GLN A 111 11.14 -12.24 -6.56
C GLN A 111 9.84 -11.99 -5.81
N LEU A 112 9.01 -13.02 -5.64
CA LEU A 112 7.78 -12.94 -4.86
C LEU A 112 8.04 -13.10 -3.37
N SER A 113 7.30 -12.33 -2.58
CA SER A 113 7.22 -12.57 -1.15
C SER A 113 6.63 -13.95 -0.86
N GLU A 114 7.06 -14.56 0.24
CA GLU A 114 6.51 -15.84 0.71
C GLU A 114 4.99 -15.77 0.87
N LEU A 115 4.48 -14.62 1.30
CA LEU A 115 3.06 -14.32 1.43
C LEU A 115 2.30 -14.54 0.13
N ILE A 116 2.76 -13.96 -0.98
CA ILE A 116 2.11 -14.15 -2.28
C ILE A 116 2.32 -15.58 -2.77
N ARG A 117 3.50 -16.16 -2.58
CA ARG A 117 3.78 -17.54 -3.02
C ARG A 117 2.89 -18.59 -2.36
N LEU A 118 2.50 -18.37 -1.11
CA LEU A 118 1.68 -19.30 -0.34
C LEU A 118 0.19 -18.96 -0.37
N ALA A 119 -0.19 -17.82 -0.97
CA ALA A 119 -1.57 -17.38 -1.03
C ALA A 119 -2.43 -18.38 -1.83
N ASP A 120 -3.52 -18.83 -1.22
CA ASP A 120 -4.44 -19.82 -1.82
C ASP A 120 -5.89 -19.30 -1.89
N GLY A 121 -6.13 -18.06 -1.45
CA GLY A 121 -7.45 -17.43 -1.38
C GLY A 121 -8.25 -17.80 -0.13
N LYS A 122 -7.78 -18.73 0.71
CA LYS A 122 -8.48 -19.24 1.89
C LYS A 122 -7.82 -18.82 3.19
N ASP A 123 -6.51 -18.64 3.17
CA ASP A 123 -5.75 -18.14 4.30
C ASP A 123 -6.16 -16.70 4.70
N LEU A 124 -5.88 -16.34 5.96
CA LEU A 124 -6.26 -15.04 6.52
C LEU A 124 -5.67 -13.85 5.76
N VAL A 125 -4.46 -14.01 5.23
CA VAL A 125 -3.75 -12.94 4.55
C VAL A 125 -4.35 -12.71 3.17
N SER A 126 -4.62 -13.78 2.41
CA SER A 126 -5.35 -13.69 1.15
C SER A 126 -6.71 -13.00 1.32
N LYS A 127 -7.47 -13.37 2.37
CA LYS A 127 -8.76 -12.75 2.67
C LYS A 127 -8.63 -11.26 2.99
N PHE A 128 -7.70 -10.90 3.88
CA PHE A 128 -7.46 -9.51 4.25
C PHE A 128 -7.11 -8.65 3.03
N TYR A 129 -6.20 -9.09 2.17
CA TYR A 129 -5.86 -8.29 0.99
C TYR A 129 -6.95 -8.30 -0.09
N GLY A 130 -7.75 -9.36 -0.18
CA GLY A 130 -8.97 -9.38 -0.99
C GLY A 130 -9.99 -8.35 -0.52
N GLU A 131 -10.16 -8.20 0.80
CA GLU A 131 -10.98 -7.14 1.39
C GLU A 131 -10.38 -5.76 1.11
N VAL A 132 -9.09 -5.54 1.40
CA VAL A 132 -8.40 -4.27 1.09
C VAL A 132 -8.59 -3.87 -0.38
N LEU A 133 -8.49 -4.82 -1.31
CA LEU A 133 -8.74 -4.59 -2.73
C LEU A 133 -10.15 -4.10 -3.04
N LEU A 134 -11.15 -4.76 -2.45
CA LEU A 134 -12.55 -4.38 -2.60
C LEU A 134 -12.77 -2.98 -2.00
N GLU A 135 -12.20 -2.72 -0.83
CA GLU A 135 -12.26 -1.42 -0.16
C GLU A 135 -11.49 -0.32 -0.92
N CYS A 136 -10.42 -0.65 -1.65
CA CYS A 136 -9.75 0.32 -2.51
C CYS A 136 -10.70 0.91 -3.56
N SER A 137 -11.60 0.08 -4.12
CA SER A 137 -12.61 0.53 -5.08
C SER A 137 -13.67 1.46 -4.48
N LYS A 138 -13.82 1.42 -3.16
CA LYS A 138 -14.77 2.22 -2.40
C LYS A 138 -14.26 3.64 -2.12
N SER A 139 -12.95 3.87 -2.19
CA SER A 139 -12.36 5.20 -2.07
C SER A 139 -12.60 6.06 -3.32
N ASP A 140 -12.43 7.38 -3.19
CA ASP A 140 -12.57 8.32 -4.31
C ASP A 140 -11.30 8.42 -5.14
N GLY A 141 -10.15 8.07 -4.58
CA GLY A 141 -8.91 7.91 -5.32
C GLY A 141 -7.74 7.34 -4.52
N ILE A 142 -6.61 7.18 -5.21
CA ILE A 142 -5.39 6.59 -4.65
C ILE A 142 -4.18 7.48 -4.93
N LEU A 143 -3.39 7.72 -3.90
CA LEU A 143 -2.16 8.47 -3.89
C LEU A 143 -1.00 7.48 -3.78
N PHE A 144 -0.17 7.37 -4.81
CA PHE A 144 1.06 6.58 -4.76
C PHE A 144 2.24 7.47 -4.43
N ASN A 145 3.05 7.04 -3.47
CA ASN A 145 4.31 7.67 -3.12
C ASN A 145 5.41 7.35 -4.16
N THR A 146 5.20 7.80 -5.38
CA THR A 146 6.07 7.55 -6.53
C THR A 146 6.01 8.72 -7.52
N VAL A 147 6.82 8.63 -8.57
CA VAL A 147 6.87 9.57 -9.69
C VAL A 147 6.21 8.94 -10.92
N GLU A 148 5.36 9.70 -11.61
CA GLU A 148 4.62 9.24 -12.81
C GLU A 148 5.53 8.60 -13.86
N ASP A 149 6.64 9.26 -14.21
CA ASP A 149 7.55 8.83 -15.28
C ASP A 149 8.24 7.50 -14.97
N LEU A 150 8.44 7.19 -13.68
CA LEU A 150 9.09 5.96 -13.25
C LEU A 150 8.13 4.76 -13.28
N GLU A 151 6.87 4.96 -12.88
CA GLU A 151 5.92 3.86 -12.65
C GLU A 151 4.63 3.95 -13.48
N LYS A 152 4.72 4.59 -14.65
CA LYS A 152 3.60 4.82 -15.56
C LYS A 152 2.75 3.57 -15.83
N ALA A 153 3.38 2.40 -16.00
CA ALA A 153 2.67 1.15 -16.27
C ALA A 153 1.77 0.74 -15.10
N GLY A 154 2.29 0.73 -13.87
CA GLY A 154 1.52 0.39 -12.68
C GLY A 154 0.41 1.41 -12.39
N LEU A 155 0.73 2.70 -12.50
CA LEU A 155 -0.27 3.77 -12.32
C LEU A 155 -1.40 3.66 -13.34
N THR A 156 -1.08 3.39 -14.61
CA THR A 156 -2.07 3.19 -15.68
C THR A 156 -2.95 1.97 -15.41
N TYR A 157 -2.36 0.86 -14.95
CA TYR A 157 -3.12 -0.32 -14.54
C TYR A 157 -4.16 0.03 -13.47
N PHE A 158 -3.78 0.76 -12.42
CA PHE A 158 -4.70 1.14 -11.36
C PHE A 158 -5.83 2.05 -11.84
N ARG A 159 -5.51 3.05 -12.69
CA ARG A 159 -6.52 3.93 -13.31
C ARG A 159 -7.56 3.11 -14.08
N ARG A 160 -7.10 2.13 -14.86
CA ARG A 160 -7.96 1.21 -15.63
C ARG A 160 -8.80 0.31 -14.72
N LYS A 161 -8.18 -0.27 -13.69
CA LYS A 161 -8.80 -1.33 -12.86
C LYS A 161 -9.79 -0.81 -11.84
N ILE A 162 -9.46 0.32 -11.21
CA ILE A 162 -10.27 0.86 -10.12
C ILE A 162 -11.29 1.88 -10.66
N GLY A 163 -11.01 2.51 -11.81
CA GLY A 163 -11.91 3.51 -12.40
C GLY A 163 -12.06 4.77 -11.54
N LYS A 164 -11.08 5.02 -10.67
CA LYS A 164 -11.00 6.17 -9.75
C LYS A 164 -9.78 7.01 -10.07
N PHE A 165 -9.66 8.15 -9.40
CA PHE A 165 -8.48 8.97 -9.54
C PHE A 165 -7.25 8.27 -8.96
N VAL A 166 -6.14 8.33 -9.69
CA VAL A 166 -4.86 7.78 -9.26
C VAL A 166 -3.77 8.82 -9.51
N TRP A 167 -3.14 9.27 -8.44
CA TRP A 167 -2.11 10.31 -8.45
C TRP A 167 -0.78 9.76 -7.97
N SER A 168 0.28 10.17 -8.64
CA SER A 168 1.64 10.08 -8.17
C SER A 168 1.96 11.36 -7.36
N VAL A 169 2.23 11.22 -6.07
CA VAL A 169 2.47 12.36 -5.15
C VAL A 169 3.86 12.31 -4.50
N GLY A 170 4.69 11.37 -4.93
CA GLY A 170 5.96 11.09 -4.30
C GLY A 170 7.18 11.56 -5.09
N PRO A 171 8.37 11.29 -4.52
CA PRO A 171 8.55 10.77 -3.17
C PRO A 171 8.34 11.86 -2.10
N ILE A 172 7.44 11.62 -1.13
CA ILE A 172 7.06 12.60 -0.09
C ILE A 172 8.22 13.00 0.84
N ASN A 173 9.29 12.21 0.86
CA ASN A 173 10.47 12.41 1.70
C ASN A 173 11.52 13.34 1.08
N LEU A 174 11.30 13.86 -0.14
CA LEU A 174 12.22 14.79 -0.79
C LEU A 174 11.94 16.27 -0.48
N SER A 175 11.09 16.58 0.50
CA SER A 175 10.81 17.97 0.85
C SER A 175 12.10 18.66 1.36
N ASN A 176 12.53 19.71 0.64
CA ASN A 176 13.72 20.53 0.89
C ASN A 176 13.70 21.31 2.23
N GLY A 177 12.85 20.95 3.20
CA GLY A 177 12.67 21.66 4.46
C GLY A 177 13.06 20.79 5.65
N ASN A 178 14.25 21.03 6.20
CA ASN A 178 14.80 20.48 7.44
C ASN A 178 14.76 18.93 7.60
N PRO A 179 15.92 18.26 7.62
CA PRO A 179 16.04 16.85 8.01
C PRO A 179 15.49 16.52 9.41
N SER A 180 15.21 17.55 10.20
CA SER A 180 14.79 17.50 11.60
C SER A 180 13.28 17.22 11.81
N GLY A 181 12.47 17.16 10.76
CA GLY A 181 11.01 17.27 10.90
C GLY A 181 10.20 15.98 10.97
N VAL A 182 10.67 14.85 10.42
CA VAL A 182 9.82 13.65 10.28
C VAL A 182 10.62 12.37 10.54
N GLY A 183 10.94 12.14 11.81
CA GLY A 183 11.58 10.89 12.24
C GLY A 183 12.20 10.99 13.63
N LYS A 184 12.42 9.84 14.28
CA LYS A 184 13.32 9.78 15.44
C LYS A 184 14.66 10.37 15.04
N GLU A 185 15.22 11.25 15.88
CA GLU A 185 16.61 11.70 15.71
C GLU A 185 17.50 10.47 15.49
N ALA A 186 18.19 10.45 14.36
CA ALA A 186 19.13 9.37 14.08
C ALA A 186 20.17 9.36 15.21
N GLY A 187 20.42 8.18 15.79
CA GLY A 187 21.42 8.03 16.86
C GLY A 187 22.86 8.37 16.42
N ILE A 188 23.06 8.65 15.13
CA ILE A 188 24.30 9.11 14.51
C ILE A 188 23.95 10.31 13.63
N SER A 189 24.67 11.42 13.81
CA SER A 189 24.48 12.62 12.98
C SER A 189 24.75 12.33 11.49
N SER A 190 23.94 12.92 10.61
CA SER A 190 24.16 12.87 9.15
C SER A 190 25.59 13.26 8.77
N ASP A 191 26.15 14.25 9.45
CA ASP A 191 27.47 14.81 9.17
C ASP A 191 28.60 13.82 9.45
N MET A 192 28.47 12.97 10.46
CA MET A 192 29.44 11.90 10.73
C MET A 192 29.43 10.85 9.62
N CYS A 193 28.24 10.47 9.15
CA CYS A 193 28.09 9.53 8.03
C CYS A 193 28.67 10.11 6.74
N ILE A 194 28.40 11.39 6.45
CA ILE A 194 28.93 12.08 5.26
C ILE A 194 30.45 12.13 5.31
N LYS A 195 31.04 12.59 6.43
CA LYS A 195 32.50 12.62 6.59
C LYS A 195 33.15 11.24 6.42
N TRP A 196 32.50 10.19 6.92
CA TRP A 196 32.99 8.83 6.71
C TRP A 196 32.89 8.39 5.26
N LEU A 197 31.81 8.74 4.55
CA LEU A 197 31.66 8.46 3.12
C LEU A 197 32.77 9.12 2.30
N ASP A 198 33.12 10.37 2.63
CA ASP A 198 34.21 11.11 1.98
C ASP A 198 35.59 10.43 2.15
N THR A 199 35.75 9.54 3.14
CA THR A 199 36.99 8.76 3.31
C THR A 199 37.10 7.54 2.39
N LYS A 200 36.03 7.20 1.64
CA LYS A 200 36.04 6.04 0.73
C LYS A 200 36.55 6.47 -0.64
N SER A 201 37.48 5.67 -1.18
CA SER A 201 37.91 5.79 -2.58
C SER A 201 36.74 5.46 -3.51
N THR A 202 36.62 6.24 -4.57
CA THR A 202 35.59 6.11 -5.62
C THR A 202 35.86 4.94 -6.55
#